data_AF-A0A539CYL5-F1
#
_entry.id   AF-A0A539CYL5-F1
#
_cell.length_a   1.000
_cell.length_b   1.000
_cell.length_c   1.000
_cell.angle_alpha   90.00
_cell.angle_beta   90.00
_cell.angle_gamma   90.00
#
_symmetry.space_group_name_H-M   'P 1'
#
loop_
_entity.id
_entity.type
_entity.pdbx_description
1 polymer ?
#
loop_
_entity_poly.entity_id
_entity_poly.type
_entity_poly.pdbx_seq_one_letter_code
_entity_poly.pdbx_strand_id
1 'polypeptide(L)'
;MTAHLLSLNVGLPRDFAWREKTVHTAIWKAPVQGRRLVRRLNIDGDGQGDLAGHGGEHRAVFVYQIDSYHYWQSQLGRNDFTYGQFGENFTVDGLSDQEVCIGDRYRVGSALFEVTQPRVTCYRVGIRMNEPKMAALLVAHGRPGFYFRVLEEGEVEAGDEIVKVAAGLERMTVFEINALLYVPGHPRSQLERALRIPALSAGWRASFHALLEQEQSGGELTGNAGLAPASGPSPAWQGFRPLRVSRKVRESSNVISLVLEPVDGDPLIAALPGQFIVLRLRPTPDVPALMRSYSLSGEPSAERYRVSVKREAHGAAGAYIDDRLQVGDVLDASAARGSFTLRPGDAPTYLCDGRAERGSATVVRPVLWLGPSATGPTRSMHRADGNVLICCWPAPGRRRH
;
A
#
# COMPACT_ATOMS: atom_id res chain seq x y z
N MET A 1 -32.60 -9.26 12.97
CA MET A 1 -32.74 -7.79 13.09
C MET A 1 -32.68 -7.23 11.68
N THR A 2 -33.54 -6.27 11.36
CA THR A 2 -33.53 -5.55 10.08
C THR A 2 -32.35 -4.58 10.07
N ALA A 3 -31.59 -4.54 8.98
CA ALA A 3 -30.49 -3.60 8.80
C ALA A 3 -31.00 -2.34 8.10
N HIS A 4 -30.41 -1.18 8.38
CA HIS A 4 -30.86 0.11 7.83
C HIS A 4 -29.71 0.97 7.34
N LEU A 5 -29.93 1.73 6.26
CA LEU A 5 -29.00 2.73 5.77
C LEU A 5 -29.16 4.01 6.60
N LEU A 6 -28.27 4.26 7.57
CA LEU A 6 -28.34 5.44 8.43
C LEU A 6 -27.91 6.72 7.70
N SER A 7 -26.93 6.61 6.80
CA SER A 7 -26.41 7.75 6.06
C SER A 7 -25.91 7.35 4.69
N LEU A 8 -26.30 8.17 3.71
CA LEU A 8 -25.72 8.18 2.39
C LEU A 8 -24.67 9.28 2.31
N ASN A 9 -23.41 8.91 2.08
CA ASN A 9 -22.29 9.84 2.03
C ASN A 9 -21.64 9.84 0.65
N VAL A 10 -21.40 11.03 0.11
CA VAL A 10 -20.73 11.20 -1.18
C VAL A 10 -19.65 12.27 -1.06
N GLY A 11 -18.67 12.23 -1.97
CA GLY A 11 -17.63 13.23 -2.07
C GLY A 11 -16.83 13.10 -3.35
N LEU A 12 -16.58 14.22 -4.02
CA LEU A 12 -15.69 14.25 -5.16
C LEU A 12 -14.22 14.24 -4.70
N PRO A 13 -13.32 13.60 -5.46
CA PRO A 13 -11.90 13.69 -5.25
C PRO A 13 -11.45 15.15 -5.20
N ARG A 14 -10.64 15.49 -4.22
CA ARG A 14 -10.07 16.82 -4.07
C ARG A 14 -8.60 16.75 -3.72
N ASP A 15 -7.91 17.83 -4.06
CA ASP A 15 -6.54 18.05 -3.67
C ASP A 15 -6.49 18.56 -2.24
N PHE A 16 -5.61 17.95 -1.44
CA PHE A 16 -5.40 18.36 -0.06
C PHE A 16 -3.89 18.46 0.21
N ALA A 17 -3.48 19.59 0.79
CA ALA A 17 -2.10 19.79 1.23
C ALA A 17 -1.84 19.01 2.52
N TRP A 18 -0.97 18.02 2.45
CA TRP A 18 -0.54 17.23 3.60
C TRP A 18 0.97 17.05 3.58
N ARG A 19 1.65 17.56 4.61
CA ARG A 19 3.11 17.52 4.75
C ARG A 19 3.84 18.06 3.52
N GLU A 20 3.52 19.30 3.17
CA GLU A 20 4.10 20.06 2.03
C GLU A 20 3.79 19.47 0.65
N LYS A 21 2.73 18.68 0.57
CA LYS A 21 2.46 17.89 -0.62
C LYS A 21 0.99 17.74 -0.95
N THR A 22 0.65 17.75 -2.23
CA THR A 22 -0.72 17.55 -2.69
C THR A 22 -1.08 16.07 -2.72
N VAL A 23 -2.12 15.70 -1.97
CA VAL A 23 -2.74 14.38 -2.00
C VAL A 23 -4.10 14.51 -2.65
N HIS A 24 -4.27 13.85 -3.81
CA HIS A 24 -5.56 13.73 -4.48
C HIS A 24 -6.35 12.55 -3.90
N THR A 25 -7.55 12.79 -3.34
CA THR A 25 -8.36 11.74 -2.71
C THR A 25 -9.83 12.10 -2.52
N ALA A 26 -10.70 11.08 -2.54
CA ALA A 26 -12.13 11.17 -2.20
C ALA A 26 -12.44 10.66 -0.77
N ILE A 27 -11.46 10.66 0.14
CA ILE A 27 -11.67 10.20 1.53
C ILE A 27 -12.61 11.12 2.33
N TRP A 28 -12.76 12.37 1.90
CA TRP A 28 -13.76 13.27 2.46
C TRP A 28 -15.09 13.06 1.79
N LYS A 29 -15.95 12.30 2.45
CA LYS A 29 -17.37 12.20 2.13
C LYS A 29 -18.19 12.94 3.19
N ALA A 30 -19.34 13.44 2.77
CA ALA A 30 -20.30 14.09 3.65
C ALA A 30 -21.69 13.49 3.42
N PRO A 31 -22.53 13.43 4.47
CA PRO A 31 -23.92 13.03 4.34
C PRO A 31 -24.67 13.89 3.33
N VAL A 32 -25.51 13.26 2.52
CA VAL A 32 -26.43 13.96 1.60
C VAL A 32 -27.87 13.60 1.92
N GLN A 33 -28.75 14.58 1.66
CA GLN A 33 -30.19 14.42 1.77
C GLN A 33 -30.79 14.04 0.42
N GLY A 34 -31.94 13.35 0.46
CA GLY A 34 -32.71 12.93 -0.70
C GLY A 34 -32.17 11.67 -1.38
N ARG A 35 -33.03 11.06 -2.20
CA ARG A 35 -32.68 9.93 -3.08
C ARG A 35 -31.50 10.27 -4.00
N ARG A 36 -30.60 9.31 -4.17
CA ARG A 36 -29.52 9.36 -5.17
C ARG A 36 -29.53 8.10 -6.00
N LEU A 37 -29.29 8.28 -7.30
CA LEU A 37 -29.10 7.18 -8.22
C LEU A 37 -27.73 6.54 -7.98
N VAL A 38 -27.76 5.24 -7.71
CA VAL A 38 -26.60 4.37 -7.63
C VAL A 38 -26.38 3.76 -9.00
N ARG A 39 -25.20 3.99 -9.55
CA ARG A 39 -24.74 3.50 -10.84
C ARG A 39 -23.79 2.34 -10.66
N ARG A 40 -23.48 1.65 -11.76
CA ARG A 40 -22.58 0.50 -11.76
C ARG A 40 -21.22 0.75 -11.11
N LEU A 41 -20.72 1.98 -11.16
CA LEU A 41 -19.38 2.33 -10.67
C LEU A 41 -19.36 3.20 -9.40
N ASN A 42 -20.44 3.94 -9.11
CA ASN A 42 -20.49 4.92 -8.03
C ASN A 42 -21.92 5.36 -7.73
N ILE A 43 -22.07 6.27 -6.78
CA ILE A 43 -23.33 6.96 -6.47
C ILE A 43 -23.26 8.37 -7.05
N ASP A 44 -24.38 8.90 -7.56
CA ASP A 44 -24.44 10.28 -8.02
C ASP A 44 -23.99 11.27 -6.93
N GLY A 45 -23.02 12.12 -7.28
CA GLY A 45 -22.33 13.02 -6.35
C GLY A 45 -21.04 12.46 -5.74
N ASP A 46 -20.74 11.17 -5.94
CA ASP A 46 -19.51 10.52 -5.48
C ASP A 46 -18.52 10.33 -6.63
N GLY A 47 -17.23 10.56 -6.36
CA GLY A 47 -16.17 10.30 -7.33
C GLY A 47 -15.10 9.38 -6.78
N GLN A 48 -14.49 8.61 -7.68
CA GLN A 48 -13.37 7.72 -7.38
C GLN A 48 -12.07 8.38 -7.85
N GLY A 49 -11.17 8.71 -6.93
CA GLY A 49 -9.95 9.49 -7.25
C GLY A 49 -8.88 8.72 -8.02
N ASP A 50 -8.93 7.38 -8.03
CA ASP A 50 -8.03 6.52 -8.79
C ASP A 50 -8.73 5.17 -9.05
N LEU A 51 -9.02 4.88 -10.31
CA LEU A 51 -9.72 3.66 -10.74
C LEU A 51 -8.83 2.41 -10.69
N ALA A 52 -7.49 2.55 -10.70
CA ALA A 52 -6.57 1.42 -10.70
C ALA A 52 -6.41 0.80 -9.30
N GLY A 53 -6.52 1.60 -8.24
CA GLY A 53 -6.32 1.16 -6.86
C GLY A 53 -7.49 1.39 -5.89
N HIS A 54 -8.41 2.31 -6.20
CA HIS A 54 -9.38 2.83 -5.22
C HIS A 54 -10.83 2.88 -5.74
N GLY A 55 -11.09 2.32 -6.91
CA GLY A 55 -12.40 2.32 -7.56
C GLY A 55 -12.65 1.07 -8.39
N GLY A 56 -13.57 1.19 -9.34
CA GLY A 56 -14.01 0.10 -10.20
C GLY A 56 -15.23 -0.64 -9.66
N GLU A 57 -15.78 -1.52 -10.49
CA GLU A 57 -17.07 -2.18 -10.25
C GLU A 57 -17.13 -2.95 -8.91
N HIS A 58 -16.04 -3.62 -8.52
CA HIS A 58 -15.97 -4.36 -7.26
C HIS A 58 -15.89 -3.46 -6.02
N ARG A 59 -15.80 -2.14 -6.19
CA ARG A 59 -15.61 -1.15 -5.12
C ARG A 59 -16.55 0.04 -5.28
N ALA A 60 -17.70 -0.18 -5.90
CA ALA A 60 -18.65 0.87 -6.25
C ALA A 60 -19.20 1.60 -5.02
N VAL A 61 -19.52 0.85 -3.96
CA VAL A 61 -20.07 1.40 -2.71
C VAL A 61 -19.31 0.82 -1.52
N PHE A 62 -18.68 1.67 -0.71
CA PHE A 62 -18.06 1.26 0.56
C PHE A 62 -19.08 1.33 1.69
N VAL A 63 -19.16 0.30 2.52
CA VAL A 63 -20.09 0.16 3.65
C VAL A 63 -19.33 0.10 4.97
N TYR A 64 -19.79 0.86 5.96
CA TYR A 64 -19.24 0.84 7.32
C TYR A 64 -20.33 0.94 8.38
N GLN A 65 -20.21 0.14 9.43
CA GLN A 65 -21.24 -0.03 10.45
C GLN A 65 -21.13 1.03 11.56
N ILE A 66 -22.27 1.48 12.09
CA ILE A 66 -22.35 2.38 13.24
C ILE A 66 -21.73 1.77 14.51
N ASP A 67 -21.83 0.45 14.67
CA ASP A 67 -21.16 -0.26 15.77
C ASP A 67 -19.64 -0.11 15.71
N SER A 68 -19.06 -0.04 14.52
CA SER A 68 -17.64 0.24 14.34
C SER A 68 -17.31 1.67 14.73
N TYR A 69 -18.18 2.65 14.47
CA TYR A 69 -18.02 4.01 14.99
C TYR A 69 -17.97 4.05 16.51
N HIS A 70 -18.93 3.41 17.19
CA HIS A 70 -18.97 3.35 18.65
C HIS A 70 -17.74 2.67 19.24
N TYR A 71 -17.28 1.60 18.60
CA TYR A 71 -16.02 0.96 18.94
C TYR A 71 -14.84 1.92 18.88
N TRP A 72 -14.69 2.65 17.76
CA TRP A 72 -13.58 3.59 17.59
C TRP A 72 -13.67 4.81 18.50
N GLN A 73 -14.87 5.28 18.84
CA GLN A 73 -15.06 6.32 19.84
C GLN A 73 -14.48 5.91 21.20
N SER A 74 -14.77 4.67 21.63
CA SER A 74 -14.21 4.10 22.85
C SER A 74 -12.70 3.88 22.76
N GLN A 75 -12.22 3.24 21.68
CA GLN A 75 -10.78 2.93 21.52
C GLN A 75 -9.90 4.18 21.41
N LEU A 76 -10.40 5.26 20.79
CA LEU A 76 -9.65 6.50 20.59
C LEU A 76 -9.94 7.57 21.65
N GLY A 77 -10.89 7.31 22.57
CA GLY A 77 -11.25 8.25 23.63
C GLY A 77 -11.78 9.59 23.13
N ARG A 78 -12.50 9.60 21.99
CA ARG A 78 -13.05 10.82 21.37
C ARG A 78 -14.43 10.55 20.76
N ASN A 79 -15.27 11.58 20.67
CA ASN A 79 -16.69 11.45 20.30
C ASN A 79 -17.11 12.31 19.09
N ASP A 80 -16.18 13.04 18.48
CA ASP A 80 -16.39 13.96 17.35
C ASP A 80 -16.47 13.25 15.99
N PHE A 81 -16.99 12.02 15.97
CA PHE A 81 -17.11 11.26 14.74
C PHE A 81 -18.34 11.69 13.93
N THR A 82 -18.21 11.66 12.61
CA THR A 82 -19.28 12.03 11.67
C THR A 82 -19.45 10.95 10.60
N TYR A 83 -20.66 10.73 10.10
CA TYR A 83 -20.88 9.79 9.00
C TYR A 83 -20.05 10.15 7.75
N GLY A 84 -19.57 9.12 7.04
CA GLY A 84 -18.65 9.25 5.91
C GLY A 84 -17.19 9.45 6.29
N GLN A 85 -16.84 9.50 7.59
CA GLN A 85 -15.49 9.82 8.04
C GLN A 85 -14.47 8.70 7.80
N PHE A 86 -14.90 7.45 7.69
CA PHE A 86 -14.04 6.35 7.22
C PHE A 86 -13.93 6.31 5.69
N GLY A 87 -14.61 7.24 5.02
CA GLY A 87 -14.72 7.36 3.57
C GLY A 87 -15.75 6.42 2.97
N GLU A 88 -16.68 5.92 3.78
CA GLU A 88 -17.78 5.05 3.37
C GLU A 88 -18.90 5.81 2.71
N ASN A 89 -19.53 5.15 1.73
CA ASN A 89 -20.72 5.66 1.08
C ASN A 89 -21.96 5.34 1.91
N PHE A 90 -22.04 4.14 2.48
CA PHE A 90 -23.15 3.71 3.33
C PHE A 90 -22.68 3.57 4.77
N THR A 91 -23.20 4.43 5.63
CA THR A 91 -23.15 4.19 7.08
C THR A 91 -24.39 3.39 7.46
N VAL A 92 -24.23 2.21 8.04
CA VAL A 92 -25.34 1.27 8.26
C VAL A 92 -25.50 0.89 9.73
N ASP A 93 -26.73 0.56 10.10
CA ASP A 93 -27.06 -0.16 11.33
C ASP A 93 -27.25 -1.66 11.02
N GLY A 94 -26.61 -2.53 11.78
CA GLY A 94 -26.44 -3.95 11.47
C GLY A 94 -25.33 -4.26 10.47
N LEU A 95 -25.44 -5.41 9.79
CA LEU A 95 -24.46 -5.92 8.80
C LEU A 95 -23.04 -6.07 9.38
N SER A 96 -22.90 -6.77 10.50
CA SER A 96 -21.60 -7.03 11.13
C SER A 96 -20.61 -7.73 10.17
N ASP A 97 -19.33 -7.34 10.22
CA ASP A 97 -18.25 -8.00 9.46
C ASP A 97 -18.14 -9.50 9.79
N GLN A 98 -18.65 -9.94 10.95
CA GLN A 98 -18.68 -11.34 11.40
C GLN A 98 -19.90 -12.12 10.88
N GLU A 99 -20.86 -11.45 10.26
CA GLU A 99 -22.12 -12.06 9.80
C GLU A 99 -22.27 -11.96 8.27
N VAL A 100 -21.85 -10.82 7.70
CA VAL A 100 -21.92 -10.56 6.26
C VAL A 100 -20.89 -11.44 5.54
N CYS A 101 -21.35 -12.18 4.52
CA CYS A 101 -20.51 -13.04 3.70
C CYS A 101 -20.19 -12.42 2.34
N ILE A 102 -19.00 -12.72 1.81
CA ILE A 102 -18.66 -12.35 0.43
C ILE A 102 -19.57 -13.12 -0.54
N GLY A 103 -20.19 -12.40 -1.46
CA GLY A 103 -21.22 -12.90 -2.38
C GLY A 103 -22.65 -12.81 -1.86
N ASP A 104 -22.88 -12.36 -0.62
CA ASP A 104 -24.22 -12.01 -0.18
C ASP A 104 -24.81 -10.88 -1.05
N ARG A 105 -26.12 -10.93 -1.29
CA ARG A 105 -26.84 -9.91 -2.05
C ARG A 105 -27.87 -9.21 -1.21
N TYR A 106 -27.91 -7.90 -1.33
CA TYR A 106 -28.78 -7.02 -0.55
C TYR A 106 -29.51 -6.06 -1.45
N ARG A 107 -30.80 -5.85 -1.18
CA ARG A 107 -31.61 -4.78 -1.78
C ARG A 107 -31.65 -3.61 -0.80
N VAL A 108 -31.39 -2.41 -1.31
CA VAL A 108 -31.49 -1.13 -0.58
C VAL A 108 -32.18 -0.16 -1.51
N GLY A 109 -33.32 0.41 -1.09
CA GLY A 109 -34.18 1.15 -2.01
C GLY A 109 -34.56 0.29 -3.22
N SER A 110 -34.36 0.81 -4.44
CA SER A 110 -34.58 0.04 -5.67
C SER A 110 -33.32 -0.66 -6.22
N ALA A 111 -32.14 -0.40 -5.66
CA ALA A 111 -30.87 -0.96 -6.13
C ALA A 111 -30.56 -2.35 -5.53
N LEU A 112 -29.86 -3.18 -6.31
CA LEU A 112 -29.39 -4.50 -5.88
C LEU A 112 -27.86 -4.54 -5.83
N PHE A 113 -27.32 -5.02 -4.72
CA PHE A 113 -25.90 -5.07 -4.44
C PHE A 113 -25.40 -6.48 -4.17
N GLU A 114 -24.10 -6.71 -4.39
CA GLU A 114 -23.42 -7.94 -3.99
C GLU A 114 -22.09 -7.62 -3.28
N VAL A 115 -21.84 -8.28 -2.15
CA VAL A 115 -20.60 -8.10 -1.36
C VAL A 115 -19.41 -8.70 -2.13
N THR A 116 -18.36 -7.93 -2.34
CA THR A 116 -17.22 -8.34 -3.19
C THR A 116 -15.93 -8.55 -2.45
N GLN A 117 -15.66 -7.77 -1.40
CA GLN A 117 -14.39 -7.82 -0.68
C GLN A 117 -14.43 -6.99 0.61
N PRO A 118 -13.60 -7.34 1.61
CA PRO A 118 -13.25 -6.42 2.68
C PRO A 118 -12.54 -5.18 2.14
N ARG A 119 -12.61 -4.07 2.88
CA ARG A 119 -11.82 -2.88 2.55
C ARG A 119 -10.37 -3.07 2.97
N VAL A 120 -9.49 -2.88 2.00
CA VAL A 120 -8.05 -2.73 2.25
C VAL A 120 -7.81 -1.31 2.76
N THR A 121 -7.31 -1.18 3.98
CA THR A 121 -7.09 0.12 4.61
C THR A 121 -5.83 0.79 4.07
N CYS A 122 -5.92 2.11 3.86
CA CYS A 122 -4.81 2.91 3.34
C CYS A 122 -4.54 4.11 4.25
N TYR A 123 -3.35 4.71 4.13
CA TYR A 123 -2.92 5.83 4.99
C TYR A 123 -3.85 7.05 4.98
N ARG A 124 -4.69 7.21 3.93
CA ARG A 124 -5.61 8.34 3.79
C ARG A 124 -6.67 8.40 4.89
N VAL A 125 -7.11 7.27 5.45
CA VAL A 125 -8.03 7.28 6.60
C VAL A 125 -7.36 7.90 7.82
N GLY A 126 -6.05 7.67 8.01
CA GLY A 126 -5.31 8.31 9.09
C GLY A 126 -5.20 9.83 8.94
N ILE A 127 -5.13 10.33 7.70
CA ILE A 127 -5.21 11.77 7.42
C ILE A 127 -6.60 12.30 7.81
N ARG A 128 -7.67 11.66 7.35
CA ARG A 128 -9.05 12.09 7.60
C ARG A 128 -9.45 12.04 9.08
N MET A 129 -8.92 11.06 9.80
CA MET A 129 -9.16 10.83 11.23
C MET A 129 -8.26 11.66 12.13
N ASN A 130 -7.23 12.31 11.59
CA ASN A 130 -6.13 12.88 12.36
C ASN A 130 -5.48 11.85 13.30
N GLU A 131 -5.34 10.61 12.83
CA GLU A 131 -4.73 9.50 13.56
C GLU A 131 -3.81 8.72 12.60
N PRO A 132 -2.49 9.03 12.57
CA PRO A 132 -1.55 8.42 11.63
C PRO A 132 -1.50 6.89 11.67
N LYS A 133 -1.81 6.26 12.81
CA LYS A 133 -1.81 4.80 12.99
C LYS A 133 -3.12 4.13 12.60
N MET A 134 -4.15 4.89 12.20
CA MET A 134 -5.51 4.37 11.97
C MET A 134 -5.55 3.18 11.02
N ALA A 135 -4.75 3.21 9.94
CA ALA A 135 -4.69 2.10 8.99
C ALA A 135 -4.21 0.79 9.63
N ALA A 136 -3.23 0.87 10.53
CA ALA A 136 -2.73 -0.28 11.28
C ALA A 136 -3.72 -0.74 12.35
N LEU A 137 -4.38 0.21 13.03
CA LEU A 137 -5.41 -0.10 14.02
C LEU A 137 -6.60 -0.85 13.39
N LEU A 138 -7.09 -0.42 12.22
CA LEU A 138 -8.19 -1.11 11.54
C LEU A 138 -7.88 -2.58 11.24
N VAL A 139 -6.62 -2.87 10.86
CA VAL A 139 -6.15 -4.24 10.63
C VAL A 139 -6.06 -5.00 11.96
N ALA A 140 -5.40 -4.43 12.96
CA ALA A 140 -5.16 -5.08 14.24
C ALA A 140 -6.46 -5.40 15.00
N HIS A 141 -7.50 -4.58 14.84
CA HIS A 141 -8.79 -4.75 15.51
C HIS A 141 -9.84 -5.45 14.63
N GLY A 142 -9.50 -5.83 13.38
CA GLY A 142 -10.36 -6.65 12.53
C GLY A 142 -11.69 -6.00 12.14
N ARG A 143 -11.71 -4.68 11.91
CA ARG A 143 -12.94 -3.92 11.53
C ARG A 143 -12.80 -3.23 10.17
N PRO A 144 -12.62 -3.98 9.07
CA PRO A 144 -12.36 -3.42 7.76
C PRO A 144 -13.59 -2.74 7.15
N GLY A 145 -14.81 -3.20 7.45
CA GLY A 145 -15.94 -2.98 6.56
C GLY A 145 -15.76 -3.65 5.20
N PHE A 146 -16.67 -3.40 4.27
CA PHE A 146 -16.71 -4.12 3.00
C PHE A 146 -17.24 -3.28 1.84
N TYR A 147 -17.00 -3.77 0.63
CA TYR A 147 -17.52 -3.17 -0.59
C TYR A 147 -18.68 -3.96 -1.16
N PHE A 148 -19.61 -3.22 -1.75
CA PHE A 148 -20.56 -3.72 -2.72
C PHE A 148 -20.12 -3.41 -4.15
N ARG A 149 -20.45 -4.33 -5.06
CA ARG A 149 -20.73 -4.00 -6.46
C ARG A 149 -22.22 -3.84 -6.68
N VAL A 150 -22.59 -3.16 -7.75
CA VAL A 150 -23.99 -2.90 -8.13
C VAL A 150 -24.40 -3.89 -9.22
N LEU A 151 -25.42 -4.69 -8.95
CA LEU A 151 -26.01 -5.63 -9.89
C LEU A 151 -27.19 -5.02 -10.66
N GLU A 152 -28.02 -4.25 -9.96
CA GLU A 152 -29.11 -3.46 -10.55
C GLU A 152 -28.94 -2.01 -10.08
N GLU A 153 -28.80 -1.09 -11.04
CA GLU A 153 -28.82 0.35 -10.76
C GLU A 153 -30.19 0.76 -10.21
N GLY A 154 -30.21 1.73 -9.32
CA GLY A 154 -31.44 2.15 -8.64
C GLY A 154 -31.19 3.30 -7.69
N GLU A 155 -32.25 3.77 -7.04
CA GLU A 155 -32.20 4.90 -6.12
C GLU A 155 -32.15 4.43 -4.67
N VAL A 156 -31.32 5.10 -3.88
CA VAL A 156 -31.16 4.86 -2.43
C VAL A 156 -31.23 6.17 -1.67
N GLU A 157 -31.71 6.11 -0.43
CA GLU A 157 -31.77 7.22 0.51
C GLU A 157 -31.47 6.75 1.93
N ALA A 158 -30.95 7.65 2.78
CA ALA A 158 -30.89 7.39 4.21
C ALA A 158 -32.29 7.08 4.76
N GLY A 159 -32.39 6.04 5.61
CA GLY A 159 -33.64 5.49 6.11
C GLY A 159 -34.11 4.23 5.39
N ASP A 160 -33.61 3.94 4.18
CA ASP A 160 -33.97 2.72 3.46
C ASP A 160 -33.58 1.47 4.27
N GLU A 161 -34.48 0.49 4.28
CA GLU A 161 -34.19 -0.85 4.81
C GLU A 161 -33.20 -1.58 3.92
N ILE A 162 -32.30 -2.35 4.54
CA ILE A 162 -31.33 -3.20 3.86
C ILE A 162 -31.76 -4.67 4.02
N VAL A 163 -32.28 -5.23 2.93
CA VAL A 163 -32.85 -6.59 2.93
C VAL A 163 -31.90 -7.56 2.24
N LYS A 164 -31.47 -8.60 2.96
CA LYS A 164 -30.71 -9.70 2.35
C LYS A 164 -31.62 -10.52 1.45
N VAL A 165 -31.31 -10.58 0.16
CA VAL A 165 -32.12 -11.31 -0.84
C VAL A 165 -31.48 -12.62 -1.29
N ALA A 166 -30.17 -12.78 -1.14
CA ALA A 166 -29.47 -14.03 -1.40
C ALA A 166 -28.22 -14.17 -0.53
N ALA A 167 -27.88 -15.40 -0.15
CA ALA A 167 -26.64 -15.70 0.56
C ALA A 167 -25.52 -16.07 -0.43
N GLY A 168 -24.28 -15.68 -0.12
CA GLY A 168 -23.09 -16.09 -0.85
C GLY A 168 -22.85 -17.60 -0.74
N LEU A 169 -22.34 -18.21 -1.83
CA LEU A 169 -22.20 -19.67 -1.97
C LEU A 169 -21.37 -20.32 -0.85
N GLU A 170 -20.15 -19.83 -0.64
CA GLU A 170 -19.23 -20.43 0.33
C GLU A 170 -19.48 -19.97 1.76
N ARG A 171 -20.38 -19.00 1.99
CA ARG A 171 -20.70 -18.44 3.33
C ARG A 171 -19.44 -18.09 4.14
N MET A 172 -18.48 -17.43 3.50
CA MET A 172 -17.30 -16.89 4.18
C MET A 172 -17.52 -15.42 4.50
N THR A 173 -17.40 -15.09 5.78
CA THR A 173 -17.63 -13.76 6.31
C THR A 173 -16.56 -12.77 5.85
N VAL A 174 -16.89 -11.48 5.88
CA VAL A 174 -15.93 -10.39 5.65
C VAL A 174 -14.75 -10.53 6.61
N PHE A 175 -15.02 -10.84 7.88
CA PHE A 175 -14.00 -11.08 8.90
C PHE A 175 -13.07 -12.24 8.54
N GLU A 176 -13.60 -13.41 8.17
CA GLU A 176 -12.80 -14.59 7.80
C GLU A 176 -11.92 -14.29 6.58
N ILE A 177 -12.49 -13.69 5.53
CA ILE A 177 -11.74 -13.34 4.31
C ILE A 177 -10.65 -12.32 4.63
N ASN A 178 -10.92 -11.32 5.47
CA ASN A 178 -9.93 -10.35 5.89
C ASN A 178 -8.79 -11.00 6.71
N ALA A 179 -9.14 -11.90 7.64
CA ALA A 179 -8.17 -12.61 8.46
C ALA A 179 -7.20 -13.45 7.61
N LEU A 180 -7.68 -14.06 6.52
CA LEU A 180 -6.83 -14.83 5.61
C LEU A 180 -5.70 -14.02 4.96
N LEU A 181 -5.81 -12.69 4.89
CA LEU A 181 -4.72 -11.87 4.36
C LEU A 181 -3.77 -11.38 5.45
N TYR A 182 -4.29 -11.03 6.63
CA TYR A 182 -3.53 -10.29 7.64
C TYR A 182 -3.11 -11.09 8.88
N VAL A 183 -3.75 -12.25 9.15
CA VAL A 183 -3.44 -13.09 10.30
C VAL A 183 -2.49 -14.22 9.87
N PRO A 184 -1.42 -14.51 10.64
CA PRO A 184 -0.48 -15.58 10.32
C PRO A 184 -1.15 -16.97 10.23
N GLY A 185 -0.54 -17.87 9.44
CA GLY A 185 -0.90 -19.29 9.36
C GLY A 185 -1.73 -19.69 8.14
N HIS A 186 -2.31 -18.73 7.41
CA HIS A 186 -3.00 -18.85 6.12
C HIS A 186 -3.41 -20.29 5.69
N PRO A 187 -4.44 -20.90 6.31
CA PRO A 187 -4.78 -22.30 6.07
C PRO A 187 -5.16 -22.55 4.61
N ARG A 188 -4.44 -23.47 3.95
CA ARG A 188 -4.65 -23.83 2.55
C ARG A 188 -6.12 -24.04 2.18
N SER A 189 -6.83 -24.85 2.97
CA SER A 189 -8.23 -25.19 2.73
C SER A 189 -9.15 -23.95 2.75
N GLN A 190 -8.83 -22.94 3.57
CA GLN A 190 -9.59 -21.70 3.65
C GLN A 190 -9.27 -20.76 2.48
N LEU A 191 -8.00 -20.70 2.05
CA LEU A 191 -7.62 -19.96 0.83
C LEU A 191 -8.30 -20.55 -0.41
N GLU A 192 -8.29 -21.89 -0.56
CA GLU A 192 -8.97 -22.58 -1.66
C GLU A 192 -10.49 -22.37 -1.61
N ARG A 193 -11.11 -22.43 -0.43
CA ARG A 193 -12.53 -22.10 -0.22
C ARG A 193 -12.83 -20.67 -0.66
N ALA A 194 -12.01 -19.70 -0.27
CA ALA A 194 -12.19 -18.30 -0.64
C ALA A 194 -12.09 -18.08 -2.15
N LEU A 195 -11.17 -18.79 -2.84
CA LEU A 195 -10.99 -18.71 -4.28
C LEU A 195 -12.18 -19.26 -5.09
N ARG A 196 -13.01 -20.13 -4.51
CA ARG A 196 -14.25 -20.62 -5.14
C ARG A 196 -15.38 -19.58 -5.16
N ILE A 197 -15.30 -18.50 -4.38
CA ILE A 197 -16.32 -17.46 -4.32
C ILE A 197 -16.30 -16.64 -5.61
N PRO A 198 -17.35 -16.63 -6.47
CA PRO A 198 -17.32 -15.90 -7.74
C PRO A 198 -17.35 -14.37 -7.59
N ALA A 199 -17.90 -13.85 -6.50
CA ALA A 199 -17.99 -12.41 -6.22
C ALA A 199 -16.67 -11.78 -5.74
N LEU A 200 -15.68 -12.60 -5.32
CA LEU A 200 -14.43 -12.11 -4.77
C LEU A 200 -13.64 -11.33 -5.82
N SER A 201 -13.18 -10.12 -5.46
CA SER A 201 -12.44 -9.26 -6.41
C SER A 201 -11.13 -9.90 -6.89
N ALA A 202 -10.69 -9.53 -8.10
CA ALA A 202 -9.44 -10.01 -8.69
C ALA A 202 -8.20 -9.75 -7.81
N GLY A 203 -8.12 -8.59 -7.15
CA GLY A 203 -6.98 -8.26 -6.28
C GLY A 203 -6.87 -9.18 -5.05
N TRP A 204 -8.00 -9.54 -4.45
CA TRP A 204 -8.03 -10.49 -3.33
C TRP A 204 -7.71 -11.91 -3.80
N ARG A 205 -8.22 -12.34 -4.96
CA ARG A 205 -7.84 -13.64 -5.56
C ARG A 205 -6.35 -13.74 -5.82
N ALA A 206 -5.76 -12.71 -6.42
CA ALA A 206 -4.33 -12.65 -6.69
C ALA A 206 -3.51 -12.78 -5.40
N SER A 207 -3.96 -12.15 -4.31
CA SER A 207 -3.31 -12.27 -3.00
C SER A 207 -3.39 -13.69 -2.45
N PHE A 208 -4.55 -14.35 -2.54
CA PHE A 208 -4.72 -15.72 -2.05
C PHE A 208 -3.96 -16.75 -2.90
N HIS A 209 -3.88 -16.57 -4.23
CA HIS A 209 -3.00 -17.40 -5.07
C HIS A 209 -1.52 -17.25 -4.67
N ALA A 210 -1.05 -16.02 -4.44
CA ALA A 210 0.32 -15.78 -4.01
C ALA A 210 0.64 -16.44 -2.65
N LEU A 211 -0.30 -16.42 -1.71
CA LEU A 211 -0.15 -17.10 -0.42
C LEU A 211 -0.07 -18.63 -0.59
N LEU A 212 -0.90 -19.21 -1.46
CA LEU A 212 -0.86 -20.65 -1.78
C LEU A 212 0.48 -21.07 -2.44
N GLU A 213 1.03 -20.23 -3.32
CA GLU A 213 2.33 -20.46 -3.96
C GLU A 213 3.50 -20.36 -2.96
N GLN A 214 3.41 -19.43 -1.99
CA GLN A 214 4.43 -19.26 -0.93
C GLN A 214 4.49 -20.46 0.02
N GLU A 215 3.34 -21.00 0.41
CA GLU A 215 3.25 -22.21 1.24
C GLU A 215 3.89 -23.42 0.53
N GLN A 216 3.64 -23.57 -0.77
CA GLN A 216 4.24 -24.64 -1.59
C GLN A 216 5.76 -24.53 -1.71
N SER A 217 6.30 -23.31 -1.60
CA SER A 217 7.73 -23.02 -1.74
C SER A 217 8.51 -23.09 -0.42
N GLY A 218 7.85 -23.43 0.70
CA GLY A 218 8.48 -23.56 2.03
C GLY A 218 8.99 -22.24 2.64
N GLY A 219 8.50 -21.09 2.18
CA GLY A 219 8.92 -19.77 2.67
C GLY A 219 8.14 -19.28 3.90
N GLU A 220 8.74 -18.41 4.71
CA GLU A 220 8.04 -17.72 5.81
C GLU A 220 6.83 -16.92 5.28
N LEU A 221 5.65 -17.23 5.80
CA LEU A 221 4.39 -16.57 5.47
C LEU A 221 4.41 -15.10 5.97
N THR A 222 4.51 -14.14 5.06
CA THR A 222 4.40 -12.71 5.40
C THR A 222 3.01 -12.20 5.02
N GLY A 223 2.23 -11.74 6.02
CA GLY A 223 0.81 -11.35 5.91
C GLY A 223 0.51 -10.08 5.09
N ASN A 224 1.20 -9.87 3.97
CA ASN A 224 0.98 -8.77 3.02
C ASN A 224 1.28 -9.17 1.56
N ALA A 225 1.41 -10.47 1.25
CA ALA A 225 1.61 -10.94 -0.12
C ALA A 225 0.34 -10.67 -0.96
N GLY A 226 0.41 -9.71 -1.89
CA GLY A 226 -0.61 -9.54 -2.93
C GLY A 226 -1.32 -8.18 -3.04
N LEU A 227 -1.05 -7.22 -2.15
CA LEU A 227 -1.60 -5.84 -2.30
C LEU A 227 -0.79 -4.95 -3.26
N ALA A 228 0.22 -5.50 -3.94
CA ALA A 228 0.94 -4.79 -4.99
C ALA A 228 0.22 -5.02 -6.34
N PRO A 229 0.12 -3.99 -7.21
CA PRO A 229 -0.44 -4.16 -8.56
C PRO A 229 0.26 -5.33 -9.25
N ALA A 230 -0.53 -6.27 -9.75
CA ALA A 230 -0.10 -7.40 -10.55
C ALA A 230 0.49 -6.90 -11.87
N SER A 231 1.79 -6.56 -11.86
CA SER A 231 2.65 -6.31 -13.04
C SER A 231 4.05 -5.91 -12.53
N GLY A 232 4.71 -6.79 -11.82
CA GLY A 232 6.14 -6.66 -11.52
C GLY A 232 6.84 -7.96 -11.89
N PRO A 233 8.09 -7.93 -12.39
CA PRO A 233 8.84 -9.16 -12.59
C PRO A 233 8.92 -9.93 -11.28
N SER A 234 8.79 -11.26 -11.35
CA SER A 234 8.93 -12.13 -10.19
C SER A 234 10.27 -11.87 -9.49
N PRO A 235 10.31 -11.86 -8.15
CA PRO A 235 11.54 -11.66 -7.41
C PRO A 235 12.60 -12.68 -7.83
N ALA A 236 13.83 -12.22 -8.03
CA ALA A 236 14.97 -13.04 -8.44
C ALA A 236 15.27 -14.22 -7.50
N TRP A 237 14.95 -14.08 -6.21
CA TRP A 237 15.01 -15.12 -5.19
C TRP A 237 13.92 -14.87 -4.16
N GLN A 238 13.53 -15.93 -3.44
CA GLN A 238 12.56 -15.87 -2.35
C GLN A 238 13.27 -15.66 -1.01
N GLY A 239 12.62 -14.93 -0.10
CA GLY A 239 13.16 -14.66 1.24
C GLY A 239 14.32 -13.66 1.25
N PHE A 240 15.32 -13.91 2.10
CA PHE A 240 16.48 -13.05 2.29
C PHE A 240 17.75 -13.73 1.85
N ARG A 241 18.58 -12.97 1.14
CA ARG A 241 19.91 -13.37 0.71
C ARG A 241 20.95 -12.50 1.44
N PRO A 242 22.01 -13.09 1.99
CA PRO A 242 23.05 -12.34 2.67
C PRO A 242 23.84 -11.51 1.65
N LEU A 243 23.86 -10.19 1.85
CA LEU A 243 24.67 -9.24 1.08
C LEU A 243 25.65 -8.56 2.03
N ARG A 244 26.91 -8.47 1.61
CA ARG A 244 27.94 -7.71 2.31
C ARG A 244 27.85 -6.24 1.95
N VAL A 245 28.00 -5.38 2.95
CA VAL A 245 28.24 -3.94 2.75
C VAL A 245 29.66 -3.77 2.21
N SER A 246 29.83 -3.72 0.90
CA SER A 246 31.14 -3.53 0.27
C SER A 246 31.61 -2.08 0.36
N ARG A 247 30.65 -1.14 0.44
CA ARG A 247 30.96 0.28 0.62
C ARG A 247 29.86 1.01 1.37
N LYS A 248 30.26 1.98 2.20
CA LYS A 248 29.38 2.93 2.87
C LYS A 248 29.87 4.34 2.58
N VAL A 249 29.02 5.19 2.01
CA VAL A 249 29.37 6.53 1.54
C VAL A 249 28.45 7.54 2.21
N ARG A 250 29.02 8.56 2.84
CA ARG A 250 28.25 9.69 3.36
C ARG A 250 28.06 10.72 2.24
N GLU A 251 26.82 10.83 1.76
CA GLU A 251 26.45 11.73 0.65
C GLU A 251 26.14 13.15 1.18
N SER A 252 25.62 13.25 2.41
CA SER A 252 25.35 14.53 3.08
C SER A 252 25.38 14.38 4.61
N SER A 253 25.05 15.46 5.34
CA SER A 253 24.90 15.43 6.81
C SER A 253 23.84 14.42 7.28
N ASN A 254 22.86 14.09 6.44
CA ASN A 254 21.75 13.20 6.78
C ASN A 254 21.49 12.08 5.76
N VAL A 255 22.33 11.87 4.75
CA VAL A 255 22.17 10.79 3.75
C VAL A 255 23.41 9.92 3.66
N ILE A 256 23.20 8.61 3.69
CA ILE A 256 24.24 7.58 3.57
C ILE A 256 23.84 6.59 2.49
N SER A 257 24.75 6.30 1.58
CA SER A 257 24.61 5.25 0.59
C SER A 257 25.35 3.99 1.01
N LEU A 258 24.70 2.85 0.88
CA LEU A 258 25.30 1.53 1.03
C LEU A 258 25.42 0.89 -0.35
N VAL A 259 26.56 0.25 -0.61
CA VAL A 259 26.77 -0.67 -1.72
C VAL A 259 26.80 -2.07 -1.15
N LEU A 260 25.98 -2.94 -1.72
CA LEU A 260 25.69 -4.29 -1.25
C LEU A 260 26.08 -5.30 -2.33
N GLU A 261 26.89 -6.29 -1.97
CA GLU A 261 27.39 -7.33 -2.87
C GLU A 261 27.02 -8.72 -2.34
N PRO A 262 26.71 -9.70 -3.21
CA PRO A 262 26.41 -11.06 -2.79
C PRO A 262 27.63 -11.73 -2.17
N VAL A 263 27.43 -12.48 -1.07
CA VAL A 263 28.53 -13.18 -0.36
C VAL A 263 28.78 -14.59 -0.89
N ASP A 264 27.79 -15.17 -1.54
CA ASP A 264 27.76 -16.52 -2.11
C ASP A 264 28.37 -16.60 -3.51
N GLY A 265 28.72 -15.46 -4.11
CA GLY A 265 29.40 -15.39 -5.41
C GLY A 265 28.48 -15.49 -6.63
N ASP A 266 27.21 -15.85 -6.43
CA ASP A 266 26.22 -15.85 -7.51
C ASP A 266 25.85 -14.41 -7.89
N PRO A 267 25.61 -14.11 -9.18
CA PRO A 267 25.21 -12.76 -9.59
C PRO A 267 23.84 -12.37 -9.01
N LEU A 268 23.64 -11.07 -8.82
CA LEU A 268 22.33 -10.45 -8.63
C LEU A 268 21.61 -10.34 -9.97
N ILE A 269 20.29 -10.15 -9.93
CA ILE A 269 19.54 -9.73 -11.12
C ILE A 269 19.51 -8.20 -11.15
N ALA A 270 19.89 -7.61 -12.29
CA ALA A 270 19.83 -6.17 -12.46
C ALA A 270 18.40 -5.66 -12.27
N ALA A 271 18.22 -4.73 -11.33
CA ALA A 271 16.91 -4.19 -11.02
C ALA A 271 16.41 -3.20 -12.07
N LEU A 272 15.10 -3.18 -12.28
CA LEU A 272 14.47 -2.15 -13.11
C LEU A 272 14.41 -0.82 -12.34
N PRO A 273 14.59 0.34 -13.03
CA PRO A 273 14.45 1.64 -12.40
C PRO A 273 13.07 1.78 -11.72
N GLY A 274 13.06 2.16 -10.44
CA GLY A 274 11.86 2.27 -9.61
C GLY A 274 11.64 1.13 -8.62
N GLN A 275 12.40 0.03 -8.74
CA GLN A 275 12.34 -1.09 -7.80
C GLN A 275 13.03 -0.78 -6.45
N PHE A 276 12.66 -1.58 -5.45
CA PHE A 276 13.17 -1.48 -4.09
C PHE A 276 13.53 -2.86 -3.52
N ILE A 277 14.38 -2.88 -2.51
CA ILE A 277 14.71 -4.07 -1.71
C ILE A 277 14.28 -3.87 -0.27
N VAL A 278 14.11 -4.96 0.48
CA VAL A 278 13.95 -4.93 1.93
C VAL A 278 15.25 -5.35 2.58
N LEU A 279 15.74 -4.54 3.50
CA LEU A 279 16.85 -4.90 4.37
C LEU A 279 16.32 -5.34 5.73
N ARG A 280 16.86 -6.44 6.25
CA ARG A 280 16.65 -6.93 7.61
C ARG A 280 17.85 -6.50 8.46
N LEU A 281 17.65 -5.49 9.28
CA LEU A 281 18.68 -4.88 10.13
C LEU A 281 18.56 -5.43 11.55
N ARG A 282 19.66 -5.81 12.19
CA ARG A 282 19.66 -6.32 13.59
C ARG A 282 20.50 -5.40 14.49
N PRO A 283 19.92 -4.33 15.04
CA PRO A 283 20.66 -3.39 15.88
C PRO A 283 21.16 -3.98 17.20
N THR A 284 20.43 -4.94 17.75
CA THR A 284 20.76 -5.67 18.98
C THR A 284 20.30 -7.12 18.83
N PRO A 285 21.05 -8.12 19.32
CA PRO A 285 20.69 -9.54 19.20
C PRO A 285 19.34 -9.89 19.84
N ASP A 286 18.98 -9.19 20.93
CA ASP A 286 17.80 -9.48 21.74
C ASP A 286 16.53 -8.75 21.28
N VAL A 287 16.61 -7.94 20.21
CA VAL A 287 15.47 -7.18 19.67
C VAL A 287 15.12 -7.72 18.27
N PRO A 288 13.82 -7.85 17.94
CA PRO A 288 13.39 -8.25 16.61
C PRO A 288 14.02 -7.40 15.50
N ALA A 289 14.41 -8.05 14.41
CA ALA A 289 15.07 -7.39 13.30
C ALA A 289 14.18 -6.29 12.68
N LEU A 290 14.76 -5.12 12.44
CA LEU A 290 14.09 -4.01 11.77
C LEU A 290 14.05 -4.26 10.27
N MET A 291 12.85 -4.51 9.76
CA MET A 291 12.58 -4.64 8.33
C MET A 291 12.37 -3.26 7.71
N ARG A 292 13.16 -2.89 6.70
CA ARG A 292 13.03 -1.59 6.03
C ARG A 292 13.14 -1.71 4.52
N SER A 293 12.20 -1.08 3.83
CA SER A 293 12.18 -1.00 2.36
C SER A 293 12.99 0.20 1.89
N TYR A 294 13.91 -0.01 0.96
CA TYR A 294 14.73 1.03 0.35
C TYR A 294 14.73 0.93 -1.16
N SER A 295 14.47 2.04 -1.85
CA SER A 295 14.60 2.13 -3.30
C SER A 295 16.06 1.96 -3.72
N LEU A 296 16.28 1.27 -4.83
CA LEU A 296 17.60 1.12 -5.42
C LEU A 296 18.02 2.43 -6.10
N SER A 297 19.21 2.91 -5.76
CA SER A 297 19.73 4.25 -6.09
C SER A 297 21.02 4.24 -6.90
N GLY A 298 21.45 3.08 -7.38
CA GLY A 298 22.60 2.90 -8.25
C GLY A 298 22.20 2.45 -9.64
N GLU A 299 23.18 2.38 -10.53
CA GLU A 299 23.01 1.80 -11.85
C GLU A 299 22.51 0.35 -11.74
N PRO A 300 21.56 -0.09 -12.59
CA PRO A 300 21.17 -1.49 -12.68
C PRO A 300 22.41 -2.38 -12.86
N SER A 301 22.64 -3.28 -11.92
CA SER A 301 23.84 -4.11 -11.89
C SER A 301 23.50 -5.51 -11.41
N ALA A 302 24.16 -6.50 -12.02
CA ALA A 302 24.15 -7.89 -11.59
C ALA A 302 25.26 -8.18 -10.54
N GLU A 303 26.10 -7.21 -10.21
CA GLU A 303 27.21 -7.39 -9.28
C GLU A 303 26.89 -6.79 -7.91
N ARG A 304 26.18 -5.65 -7.89
CA ARG A 304 25.95 -4.89 -6.66
C ARG A 304 24.62 -4.16 -6.68
N TYR A 305 24.05 -3.95 -5.50
CA TYR A 305 22.95 -3.02 -5.29
C TYR A 305 23.43 -1.79 -4.53
N ARG A 306 22.86 -0.62 -4.83
CA ARG A 306 23.07 0.60 -4.05
C ARG A 306 21.74 1.07 -3.49
N VAL A 307 21.72 1.42 -2.21
CA VAL A 307 20.58 2.09 -1.56
C VAL A 307 21.05 3.37 -0.89
N SER A 308 20.21 4.40 -0.88
CA SER A 308 20.50 5.67 -0.17
C SER A 308 19.48 5.89 0.92
N VAL A 309 19.98 6.07 2.14
CA VAL A 309 19.19 6.12 3.37
C VAL A 309 19.33 7.50 3.97
N LYS A 310 18.20 8.19 4.20
CA LYS A 310 18.18 9.44 4.97
C LYS A 310 17.95 9.12 6.43
N ARG A 311 18.75 9.75 7.28
CA ARG A 311 18.60 9.75 8.72
C ARG A 311 17.51 10.75 9.10
N GLU A 312 16.52 10.27 9.85
CA GLU A 312 15.56 11.11 10.58
C GLU A 312 15.92 11.14 12.06
N ALA A 313 15.57 12.24 12.74
CA ALA A 313 15.91 12.50 14.14
C ALA A 313 15.49 11.36 15.11
N HIS A 314 14.46 10.58 14.75
CA HIS A 314 13.95 9.46 15.56
C HIS A 314 13.90 8.12 14.80
N GLY A 315 14.65 8.00 13.69
CA GLY A 315 14.63 6.80 12.85
C GLY A 315 15.61 5.72 13.32
N ALA A 316 15.13 4.69 14.02
CA ALA A 316 15.97 3.58 14.54
C ALA A 316 16.85 2.88 13.48
N ALA A 317 16.34 2.73 12.25
CA ALA A 317 17.08 2.10 11.16
C ALA A 317 18.16 3.02 10.55
N GLY A 318 17.86 4.31 10.40
CA GLY A 318 18.83 5.30 9.89
C GLY A 318 19.97 5.51 10.88
N ALA A 319 19.67 5.55 12.18
CA ALA A 319 20.67 5.60 13.24
C ALA A 319 21.54 4.33 13.25
N TYR A 320 20.95 3.13 13.15
CA TYR A 320 21.73 1.90 13.07
C TYR A 320 22.67 1.85 11.86
N ILE A 321 22.17 2.21 10.67
CA ILE A 321 22.97 2.23 9.44
C ILE A 321 24.11 3.25 9.54
N ASP A 322 23.86 4.41 10.16
CA ASP A 322 24.90 5.43 10.34
C ASP A 322 25.92 5.05 11.42
N ASP A 323 25.45 4.71 12.61
CA ASP A 323 26.27 4.65 13.80
C ASP A 323 26.92 3.27 14.01
N ARG A 324 26.31 2.18 13.52
CA ARG A 324 26.71 0.81 13.85
C ARG A 324 27.17 -0.01 12.65
N LEU A 325 26.46 0.07 11.52
CA LEU A 325 26.76 -0.72 10.33
C LEU A 325 28.09 -0.30 9.70
N GLN A 326 29.03 -1.24 9.53
CA GLN A 326 30.36 -1.03 8.96
C GLN A 326 30.52 -1.68 7.60
N VAL A 327 31.54 -1.25 6.86
CA VAL A 327 31.98 -1.97 5.65
C VAL A 327 32.51 -3.35 6.05
N GLY A 328 32.10 -4.39 5.31
CA GLY A 328 32.39 -5.78 5.63
C GLY A 328 31.24 -6.50 6.34
N ASP A 329 30.32 -5.77 6.98
CA ASP A 329 29.15 -6.36 7.63
C ASP A 329 28.26 -7.06 6.60
N VAL A 330 27.66 -8.18 7.02
CA VAL A 330 26.71 -8.93 6.22
C VAL A 330 25.31 -8.64 6.74
N LEU A 331 24.42 -8.27 5.83
CA LEU A 331 23.01 -8.02 6.12
C LEU A 331 22.13 -8.77 5.14
N ASP A 332 20.92 -9.06 5.58
CA ASP A 332 19.96 -9.84 4.82
C ASP A 332 19.12 -8.92 3.94
N ALA A 333 19.09 -9.19 2.63
CA ALA A 333 18.34 -8.42 1.65
C ALA A 333 17.35 -9.28 0.85
N SER A 334 16.15 -8.76 0.60
CA SER A 334 15.23 -9.37 -0.37
C SER A 334 15.71 -9.13 -1.80
N ALA A 335 15.18 -9.89 -2.75
CA ALA A 335 15.27 -9.56 -4.16
C ALA A 335 14.65 -8.18 -4.45
N ALA A 336 15.14 -7.55 -5.52
CA ALA A 336 14.53 -6.34 -6.06
C ALA A 336 13.07 -6.62 -6.45
N ARG A 337 12.17 -5.74 -5.99
CA ARG A 337 10.73 -5.89 -6.19
C ARG A 337 10.06 -4.55 -6.42
N GLY A 338 8.81 -4.61 -6.88
CA GLY A 338 7.98 -3.45 -7.18
C GLY A 338 7.55 -3.42 -8.64
N SER A 339 6.29 -3.04 -8.86
CA SER A 339 5.65 -2.91 -10.18
C SER A 339 5.66 -1.47 -10.72
N PHE A 340 6.10 -0.50 -9.92
CA PHE A 340 6.34 0.86 -10.39
C PHE A 340 7.72 0.92 -11.05
N THR A 341 7.78 0.60 -12.34
CA THR A 341 9.01 0.63 -13.11
C THR A 341 8.92 1.62 -14.26
N LEU A 342 10.06 2.24 -14.60
CA LEU A 342 10.13 3.12 -15.76
C LEU A 342 9.91 2.30 -17.03
N ARG A 343 8.99 2.73 -17.90
CA ARG A 343 8.80 2.13 -19.22
C ARG A 343 9.97 2.54 -20.14
N PRO A 344 10.48 1.63 -21.00
CA PRO A 344 11.51 1.98 -21.96
C PRO A 344 11.05 3.13 -22.88
N GLY A 345 11.93 4.11 -23.09
CA GLY A 345 11.68 5.23 -24.00
C GLY A 345 12.85 6.22 -24.01
N ASP A 346 13.00 6.95 -25.12
CA ASP A 346 14.10 7.89 -25.34
C ASP A 346 13.78 9.33 -24.86
N ALA A 347 12.55 9.55 -24.36
CA ALA A 347 12.12 10.84 -23.87
C ALA A 347 12.69 11.14 -22.47
N PRO A 348 13.18 12.37 -22.21
CA PRO A 348 13.63 12.75 -20.88
C PRO A 348 12.47 12.63 -19.89
N THR A 349 12.62 11.74 -18.92
CA THR A 349 11.59 11.50 -17.90
C THR A 349 11.91 12.31 -16.67
N TYR A 350 11.03 13.24 -16.33
CA TYR A 350 11.09 13.99 -15.07
C TYR A 350 10.26 13.27 -14.02
N LEU A 351 10.89 12.89 -12.90
CA LEU A 351 10.15 12.46 -11.72
C LEU A 351 10.18 13.58 -10.67
N CYS A 352 9.03 14.21 -10.45
CA CYS A 352 8.85 15.12 -9.33
C CYS A 352 8.68 14.29 -8.05
N ASP A 353 9.67 14.38 -7.13
CA ASP A 353 9.52 13.76 -5.82
C ASP A 353 8.46 14.49 -5.01
N GLY A 354 7.57 13.68 -4.47
CA GLY A 354 6.67 14.05 -3.42
C GLY A 354 7.03 13.23 -2.19
N ARG A 355 7.46 13.89 -1.12
CA ARG A 355 7.70 13.35 0.23
C ARG A 355 6.47 12.77 0.96
N ALA A 356 6.18 11.47 0.85
CA ALA A 356 5.05 10.86 1.57
C ALA A 356 5.57 10.25 2.87
N GLU A 357 5.56 11.04 3.95
CA GLU A 357 5.94 10.55 5.26
C GLU A 357 4.86 9.61 5.81
N ARG A 358 4.95 8.33 5.47
CA ARG A 358 4.28 7.26 6.22
C ARG A 358 4.94 7.17 7.59
N GLY A 359 4.14 7.23 8.65
CA GLY A 359 4.59 6.89 10.00
C GLY A 359 5.23 5.51 9.96
N SER A 360 6.46 5.44 10.49
CA SER A 360 7.45 4.38 10.31
C SER A 360 8.06 4.26 8.89
N ALA A 361 9.20 4.93 8.72
CA ALA A 361 10.15 4.92 7.60
C ALA A 361 10.00 6.07 6.59
N THR A 362 10.98 6.98 6.63
CA THR A 362 11.42 7.77 5.49
C THR A 362 11.80 6.83 4.36
N VAL A 363 10.93 6.75 3.36
CA VAL A 363 11.38 6.34 2.04
C VAL A 363 11.94 7.60 1.41
N VAL A 364 13.26 7.78 1.50
CA VAL A 364 13.95 8.59 0.49
C VAL A 364 13.72 7.85 -0.81
N ARG A 365 13.22 8.56 -1.82
CA ARG A 365 13.14 8.05 -3.18
C ARG A 365 14.29 8.71 -3.96
N PRO A 366 15.47 8.08 -4.07
CA PRO A 366 16.43 8.52 -5.07
C PRO A 366 15.93 7.97 -6.40
N VAL A 367 15.70 8.87 -7.34
CA VAL A 367 15.48 8.49 -8.74
C VAL A 367 16.73 8.82 -9.52
N LEU A 368 17.17 7.81 -10.26
CA LEU A 368 18.32 7.79 -11.13
C LEU A 368 17.83 8.04 -12.56
N TRP A 369 18.49 8.92 -13.31
CA TRP A 369 18.82 8.66 -14.72
C TRP A 369 19.79 9.72 -15.30
N LEU A 370 20.82 9.30 -16.04
CA LEU A 370 21.34 9.99 -17.24
C LEU A 370 21.92 8.95 -18.22
N GLY A 371 21.31 8.81 -19.39
CA GLY A 371 21.86 8.13 -20.58
C GLY A 371 22.78 9.06 -21.39
N PRO A 372 23.42 8.53 -22.46
CA PRO A 372 24.63 9.13 -23.01
C PRO A 372 24.36 10.27 -24.00
N SER A 373 25.44 11.04 -24.22
CA SER A 373 25.68 12.06 -25.26
C SER A 373 25.30 13.53 -24.95
N ALA A 374 26.21 14.21 -24.24
CA ALA A 374 26.58 15.60 -24.56
C ALA A 374 27.97 15.90 -23.98
N THR A 375 28.92 16.25 -24.85
CA THR A 375 30.31 16.61 -24.55
C THR A 375 30.40 18.05 -24.04
N GLY A 376 30.90 18.29 -22.82
CA GLY A 376 31.23 19.62 -22.29
C GLY A 376 31.53 19.64 -20.79
N PRO A 377 32.30 20.63 -20.27
CA PRO A 377 32.74 20.65 -18.88
C PRO A 377 31.59 21.08 -17.94
N THR A 378 31.43 20.42 -16.79
CA THR A 378 30.41 20.78 -15.77
C THR A 378 31.03 21.49 -14.56
N ARG A 379 30.36 22.57 -14.11
CA ARG A 379 30.60 23.30 -12.84
C ARG A 379 29.49 22.98 -11.84
N SER A 380 29.84 22.94 -10.55
CA SER A 380 28.92 22.83 -9.40
C SER A 380 28.20 24.16 -9.12
N MET A 381 26.92 24.12 -8.76
CA MET A 381 26.23 25.28 -8.18
C MET A 381 25.42 24.88 -6.95
N HIS A 382 25.69 25.55 -5.82
CA HIS A 382 24.99 25.37 -4.54
C HIS A 382 23.94 26.46 -4.35
N ARG A 383 22.76 26.13 -3.84
CA ARG A 383 21.93 27.09 -3.10
C ARG A 383 21.92 26.68 -1.64
N ALA A 384 22.32 27.63 -0.79
CA ALA A 384 22.06 27.59 0.64
C ALA A 384 20.55 27.77 0.82
N ASP A 385 19.82 26.67 0.99
CA ASP A 385 18.49 26.59 1.63
C ASP A 385 17.95 25.15 1.53
N GLY A 386 18.50 24.25 2.38
CA GLY A 386 17.84 23.06 2.96
C GLY A 386 17.29 21.93 2.07
N ASN A 387 17.11 22.11 0.76
CA ASN A 387 16.47 21.14 -0.13
C ASN A 387 17.51 20.39 -0.98
N VAL A 388 17.60 19.07 -0.80
CA VAL A 388 18.52 18.21 -1.54
C VAL A 388 17.77 17.55 -2.70
N LEU A 389 18.23 17.79 -3.94
CA LEU A 389 17.94 16.97 -5.13
C LEU A 389 19.25 16.70 -5.92
N ILE A 390 19.43 15.42 -6.25
CA ILE A 390 20.14 14.80 -7.38
C ILE A 390 21.66 14.98 -7.51
N CYS A 391 22.38 13.84 -7.57
CA CYS A 391 23.71 13.74 -8.16
C CYS A 391 23.64 13.06 -9.53
N CYS A 392 24.17 13.73 -10.55
CA CYS A 392 24.45 13.21 -11.90
C CYS A 392 25.88 12.66 -11.97
N TRP A 393 26.13 11.70 -12.87
CA TRP A 393 27.42 10.98 -13.07
C TRP A 393 28.14 11.44 -14.36
N PRO A 394 29.49 11.57 -14.37
CA PRO A 394 30.33 11.54 -15.57
C PRO A 394 31.06 10.18 -15.73
N ALA A 395 31.31 9.75 -16.97
CA ALA A 395 31.99 8.49 -17.31
C ALA A 395 33.54 8.57 -17.24
N PRO A 396 34.27 7.46 -16.99
CA PRO A 396 35.72 7.43 -16.98
C PRO A 396 36.30 7.29 -18.41
N GLY A 397 37.24 8.18 -18.76
CA GLY A 397 37.99 8.12 -20.02
C GLY A 397 39.11 7.08 -20.00
N ARG A 398 39.21 6.26 -21.05
CA ARG A 398 40.46 5.59 -21.43
C ARG A 398 41.25 6.54 -22.34
N ARG A 399 42.46 6.92 -21.92
CA ARG A 399 43.48 7.47 -22.83
C ARG A 399 43.88 6.40 -23.84
N ARG A 400 44.09 6.78 -25.10
CA ARG A 400 45.26 6.40 -25.92
C ARG A 400 45.27 7.24 -27.21
N HIS A 401 46.42 7.91 -27.37
CA HIS A 401 47.06 8.60 -28.50
C HIS A 401 46.21 9.29 -29.57
#